data_AF-A0A7S0MLR7-F1
#
_entry.id   AF-A0A7S0MLR7-F1
#
_cell.length_a   1.000
_cell.length_b   1.000
_cell.length_c   1.000
_cell.angle_alpha   90.00
_cell.angle_beta   90.00
_cell.angle_gamma   90.00
#
_symmetry.space_group_name_H-M   'P 1'
#
loop_
_entity.id
_entity.type
_entity.pdbx_description
1 polymer ?
#
loop_
_entity_poly.entity_id
_entity_poly.type
_entity_poly.pdbx_seq_one_letter_code
_entity_poly.pdbx_strand_id
1 'polypeptide(L)'
;FNVICSALMAPANQTLLVDGEGVELMVIMMQFRKFAARGALRVLDFALMRHTGACRRFVDAMGLKTLFPGFVRPQSVCLSKGREGRGSAAEDEEHSVSVVASLLLRLSGEQHARVMRKFVESNYEKVDRLLELHDKYYARLAAAERREAAEAA
;
A
#
# COMPACT_ATOMS: atom_id res chain seq x y z
N PHE A 1 4.62 -11.03 11.21
CA PHE A 1 3.76 -10.28 10.27
C PHE A 1 2.41 -10.96 10.04
N ASN A 2 2.32 -12.21 9.55
CA ASN A 2 1.01 -12.87 9.28
C ASN A 2 0.03 -12.87 10.48
N VAL A 3 0.51 -13.20 11.69
CA VAL A 3 -0.30 -13.17 12.92
C VAL A 3 -0.84 -11.77 13.22
N ILE A 4 -0.02 -10.74 12.99
CA ILE A 4 -0.40 -9.33 13.19
C ILE A 4 -1.47 -8.94 12.17
N CYS A 5 -1.30 -9.25 10.88
CA CYS A 5 -2.31 -8.99 9.86
C CYS A 5 -3.65 -9.68 10.18
N SER A 6 -3.60 -10.93 10.64
CA SER A 6 -4.80 -11.66 11.08
C SER A 6 -5.47 -10.98 12.28
N ALA A 7 -4.69 -10.58 13.29
CA ALA A 7 -5.21 -9.86 14.45
C ALA A 7 -5.87 -8.52 14.07
N LEU A 8 -5.33 -7.80 13.08
CA LEU A 8 -5.86 -6.52 12.60
C LEU A 8 -7.17 -6.64 11.81
N MET A 9 -7.62 -7.85 11.48
CA MET A 9 -8.97 -8.06 10.95
C MET A 9 -10.05 -7.74 11.98
N ALA A 10 -9.72 -7.81 13.28
CA ALA A 10 -10.58 -7.34 14.35
C ALA A 10 -10.38 -5.82 14.57
N PRO A 11 -11.43 -4.98 14.42
CA PRO A 11 -11.29 -3.52 14.53
C PRO A 11 -10.71 -3.02 15.85
N ALA A 12 -11.02 -3.69 16.98
CA ALA A 12 -10.49 -3.33 18.29
C ALA A 12 -8.95 -3.38 18.33
N ASN A 13 -8.34 -4.32 17.61
CA ASN A 13 -6.89 -4.46 17.56
C ASN A 13 -6.22 -3.36 16.73
N GLN A 14 -6.96 -2.72 15.82
CA GLN A 14 -6.44 -1.57 15.05
C GLN A 14 -6.23 -0.37 15.98
N THR A 15 -7.16 -0.13 16.91
CA THR A 15 -7.01 0.93 17.92
C THR A 15 -5.84 0.64 18.85
N LEU A 16 -5.71 -0.59 19.35
CA LEU A 16 -4.56 -1.01 20.17
C LEU A 16 -3.23 -0.83 19.45
N LEU A 17 -3.17 -1.12 18.15
CA LEU A 17 -1.96 -0.90 17.35
C LEU A 17 -1.61 0.59 17.26
N VAL A 18 -2.60 1.45 17.08
CA VAL A 18 -2.41 2.92 17.00
C VAL A 18 -1.95 3.47 18.35
N ASP A 19 -2.57 3.04 19.44
CA ASP A 19 -2.22 3.48 20.79
C ASP A 19 -0.80 3.03 21.18
N GLY A 20 -0.38 1.87 20.68
CA GLY A 20 0.96 1.32 20.88
C GLY A 20 2.04 1.81 19.90
N GLU A 21 1.82 2.91 19.18
CA GLU A 21 2.76 3.48 18.18
C GLU A 21 3.16 2.49 17.07
N GLY A 22 2.31 1.50 16.80
CA GLY A 22 2.58 0.45 15.83
C GLY A 22 2.64 0.99 14.40
N VAL A 23 1.88 2.05 14.10
CA VAL A 23 1.90 2.71 12.77
C VAL A 23 3.25 3.35 12.52
N GLU A 24 3.76 4.10 13.49
CA GLU A 24 5.05 4.78 13.48
C GLU A 24 6.18 3.75 13.31
N LEU A 25 6.16 2.66 14.07
CA LEU A 25 7.13 1.57 13.94
C LEU A 25 7.11 0.95 12.53
N MET A 26 5.93 0.68 11.96
CA MET A 26 5.86 0.11 10.61
C MET A 26 6.40 1.08 9.55
N VAL A 27 6.17 2.39 9.69
CA VAL A 27 6.75 3.40 8.80
C VAL A 27 8.28 3.40 8.89
N ILE A 28 8.83 3.31 10.10
CA ILE A 28 10.29 3.20 10.31
C ILE A 28 10.84 1.93 9.65
N MET A 29 10.16 0.80 9.80
CA MET A 29 10.57 -0.47 9.18
C MET A 29 10.57 -0.38 7.64
N MET A 30 9.61 0.32 7.04
CA MET A 30 9.61 0.60 5.60
C MET A 30 10.78 1.50 5.18
N GLN A 31 11.15 2.50 5.99
CA GLN A 31 12.25 3.43 5.69
C GLN A 31 13.61 2.73 5.63
N PHE A 32 13.85 1.76 6.51
CA PHE A 32 15.12 1.01 6.51
C PHE A 32 15.30 0.09 5.30
N ARG A 33 14.23 -0.18 4.52
CA ARG A 33 14.26 -0.99 3.29
C ARG A 33 14.93 -2.36 3.43
N LYS A 34 14.84 -2.95 4.64
CA LYS A 34 15.35 -4.30 4.94
C LYS A 34 14.26 -5.35 4.70
N PHE A 35 14.59 -6.61 4.97
CA PHE A 35 13.67 -7.76 4.87
C PHE A 35 12.27 -7.51 5.47
N ALA A 36 12.19 -6.74 6.56
CA ALA A 36 10.93 -6.41 7.24
C ALA A 36 10.04 -5.39 6.52
N ALA A 37 10.54 -4.65 5.52
CA ALA A 37 9.80 -3.56 4.88
C ALA A 37 8.51 -4.05 4.20
N ARG A 38 8.55 -5.22 3.55
CA ARG A 38 7.38 -5.85 2.92
C ARG A 38 6.32 -6.23 3.94
N GLY A 39 6.76 -6.85 5.04
CA GLY A 39 5.89 -7.22 6.15
C GLY A 39 5.24 -5.99 6.80
N ALA A 40 5.99 -4.90 6.92
CA ALA A 40 5.50 -3.64 7.45
C ALA A 40 4.45 -2.98 6.53
N LEU A 41 4.70 -2.95 5.21
CA LEU A 41 3.73 -2.46 4.22
C LEU A 41 2.42 -3.26 4.30
N ARG A 42 2.52 -4.59 4.36
CA ARG A 42 1.35 -5.46 4.52
C ARG A 42 0.62 -5.23 5.84
N VAL A 43 1.31 -5.00 6.95
CA VAL A 43 0.64 -4.66 8.22
C VAL A 43 -0.06 -3.31 8.13
N LEU A 44 0.57 -2.32 7.49
CA LEU A 44 -0.02 -1.00 7.30
C LEU A 44 -1.29 -1.05 6.44
N ASP A 45 -1.32 -1.86 5.38
CA ASP A 45 -2.54 -2.04 4.57
C ASP A 45 -3.75 -2.40 5.45
N PHE A 46 -3.61 -3.46 6.26
CA PHE A 46 -4.68 -3.92 7.15
C PHE A 46 -5.00 -2.91 8.27
N ALA A 47 -3.99 -2.23 8.81
CA ALA A 47 -4.19 -1.24 9.87
C ALA A 47 -4.94 0.01 9.37
N LEU A 48 -4.71 0.41 8.11
CA LEU A 48 -5.27 1.63 7.52
C LEU A 48 -6.63 1.39 6.85
N MET A 49 -6.93 0.16 6.44
CA MET A 49 -8.13 -0.20 5.69
C MET A 49 -9.46 0.10 6.40
N ARG A 50 -9.52 0.30 7.72
CA ARG A 50 -10.81 0.62 8.39
C ARG A 50 -10.69 1.62 9.54
N HIS A 51 -9.53 2.30 9.69
CA HIS A 51 -9.26 3.13 10.86
C HIS A 51 -8.72 4.52 10.49
N THR A 52 -9.58 5.55 10.58
CA THR A 52 -9.22 6.94 10.25
C THR A 52 -8.08 7.47 11.11
N GLY A 53 -8.03 7.09 12.40
CA GLY A 53 -6.93 7.48 13.29
C GLY A 53 -5.57 6.93 12.82
N ALA A 54 -5.55 5.72 12.26
CA ALA A 54 -4.33 5.11 11.75
C ALA A 54 -3.86 5.84 10.48
N CYS A 55 -4.79 6.21 9.60
CA CYS A 55 -4.49 7.03 8.41
C CYS A 55 -3.87 8.37 8.77
N ARG A 56 -4.36 9.05 9.82
CA ARG A 56 -3.78 10.32 10.29
C ARG A 56 -2.35 10.10 10.80
N ARG A 57 -2.16 9.15 11.72
CA ARG A 57 -0.83 8.79 12.25
C ARG A 57 0.17 8.44 11.15
N PHE A 58 -0.26 7.70 10.13
CA PHE A 58 0.61 7.36 9.00
C PHE A 58 1.12 8.59 8.23
N VAL A 59 0.25 9.57 8.00
CA VAL A 59 0.60 10.82 7.30
C VAL A 59 1.49 11.71 8.17
N ASP A 60 1.24 11.74 9.47
CA ASP A 60 2.02 12.52 10.44
C ASP A 60 3.41 11.90 10.68
N ALA A 61 3.51 10.57 10.68
CA ALA A 61 4.75 9.81 10.77
C ALA A 61 5.60 9.82 9.47
N MET A 62 5.33 10.74 8.54
CA MET A 62 6.04 10.87 7.27
C MET A 62 5.92 9.64 6.34
N GLY A 63 4.87 8.82 6.51
CA GLY A 63 4.63 7.60 5.73
C GLY A 63 4.54 7.85 4.22
N LEU A 64 4.01 9.00 3.79
CA LEU A 64 3.93 9.38 2.37
C LEU A 64 5.30 9.43 1.69
N LYS A 65 6.33 9.96 2.38
CA LYS A 65 7.69 10.04 1.83
C LYS A 65 8.29 8.64 1.60
N THR A 66 7.88 7.67 2.42
CA THR A 66 8.36 6.28 2.36
C THR A 66 7.59 5.46 1.33
N LEU A 67 6.27 5.65 1.23
CA LEU A 67 5.38 4.88 0.37
C LEU A 67 5.53 5.20 -1.12
N PHE A 68 5.49 6.49 -1.49
CA PHE A 68 5.41 6.89 -2.90
C PHE A 68 6.62 6.51 -3.76
N PRO A 69 7.88 6.49 -3.26
CA PRO A 69 8.99 5.93 -4.02
C PRO A 69 8.77 4.46 -4.41
N GLY A 70 8.15 3.69 -3.51
CA GLY A 70 7.76 2.30 -3.74
C GLY A 70 6.61 2.14 -4.72
N PHE A 71 5.63 3.04 -4.65
CA PHE A 71 4.48 3.08 -5.56
C PHE A 71 4.88 3.30 -7.03
N VAL A 72 5.79 4.25 -7.28
CA VAL A 72 6.30 4.52 -8.64
C VAL A 72 7.25 3.43 -9.11
N ARG A 73 8.14 2.96 -8.22
CA ARG A 73 9.11 1.90 -8.52
C ARG A 73 8.98 0.78 -7.49
N PRO A 74 8.20 -0.28 -7.78
CA PRO A 74 7.98 -1.41 -6.86
C PRO A 74 9.30 -2.09 -6.44
N GLN A 75 10.25 -2.15 -7.36
CA GLN A 75 11.62 -2.64 -7.13
C GLN A 75 12.45 -1.80 -6.15
N SER A 76 11.95 -0.65 -5.66
CA SER A 76 12.66 0.20 -4.70
C SER A 76 12.31 -0.06 -3.23
N VAL A 77 11.23 -0.82 -2.95
CA VAL A 77 10.86 -1.23 -1.57
C VAL A 77 11.71 -2.42 -1.11
N CYS A 78 12.24 -3.20 -2.06
CA CYS A 78 12.88 -4.48 -1.82
C CYS A 78 14.36 -4.47 -2.24
N LEU A 79 15.22 -5.11 -1.44
CA LEU A 79 16.63 -5.35 -1.76
C LEU A 79 16.85 -6.54 -2.73
N SER A 80 15.81 -7.30 -3.08
CA SER A 80 15.97 -8.59 -3.77
C SER A 80 15.88 -8.48 -5.29
N LYS A 81 17.04 -8.48 -5.97
CA LYS A 81 17.19 -8.70 -7.42
C LYS A 81 16.92 -10.17 -7.87
N GLY A 82 16.24 -10.98 -7.05
CA GLY A 82 16.09 -12.43 -7.23
C GLY A 82 14.76 -12.88 -7.86
N ARG A 83 14.75 -14.12 -8.38
CA ARG A 83 13.63 -14.75 -9.13
C ARG A 83 12.36 -14.99 -8.30
N GLU A 84 12.50 -15.16 -6.97
CA GLU A 84 11.38 -15.22 -6.00
C GLU A 84 10.71 -13.85 -5.76
N GLY A 85 11.32 -12.74 -6.20
CA GLY A 85 10.81 -11.39 -6.01
C GLY A 85 9.65 -10.97 -6.92
N ARG A 86 9.33 -11.75 -7.97
CA ARG A 86 8.31 -11.34 -8.97
C ARG A 86 6.87 -11.43 -8.45
N GLY A 87 6.47 -12.52 -7.79
CA GLY A 87 5.15 -12.62 -7.16
C GLY A 87 5.02 -11.63 -5.99
N SER A 88 6.11 -11.54 -5.23
CA SER A 88 6.33 -10.58 -4.16
C SER A 88 6.12 -9.11 -4.59
N ALA A 89 6.54 -8.70 -5.79
CA ALA A 89 6.41 -7.32 -6.25
C ALA A 89 4.95 -6.95 -6.63
N ALA A 90 4.15 -7.91 -7.10
CA ALA A 90 2.74 -7.68 -7.39
C ALA A 90 1.93 -7.50 -6.09
N GLU A 91 2.21 -8.30 -5.06
CA GLU A 91 1.60 -8.13 -3.73
C GLU A 91 1.93 -6.77 -3.11
N ASP A 92 3.19 -6.33 -3.19
CA ASP A 92 3.61 -5.02 -2.68
C ASP A 92 2.90 -3.88 -3.41
N GLU A 93 2.71 -4.03 -4.73
CA GLU A 93 2.00 -3.08 -5.57
C GLU A 93 0.53 -2.99 -5.13
N GLU A 94 -0.14 -4.12 -4.92
CA GLU A 94 -1.54 -4.19 -4.46
C GLU A 94 -1.70 -3.58 -3.06
N HIS A 95 -0.83 -3.92 -2.11
CA HIS A 95 -0.82 -3.31 -0.78
C HIS A 95 -0.59 -1.80 -0.85
N SER A 96 0.31 -1.33 -1.71
CA SER A 96 0.57 0.10 -1.88
C SER A 96 -0.65 0.85 -2.41
N VAL A 97 -1.34 0.29 -3.42
CA VAL A 97 -2.58 0.85 -3.97
C VAL A 97 -3.68 0.88 -2.92
N SER A 98 -3.84 -0.21 -2.15
CA SER A 98 -4.85 -0.30 -1.09
C SER A 98 -4.61 0.72 0.05
N VAL A 99 -3.34 0.92 0.45
CA VAL A 99 -2.96 1.97 1.40
C VAL A 99 -3.34 3.35 0.85
N VAL A 100 -2.98 3.66 -0.39
CA VAL A 100 -3.33 4.94 -1.04
C VAL A 100 -4.85 5.15 -1.08
N ALA A 101 -5.61 4.13 -1.49
CA ALA A 101 -7.07 4.18 -1.52
C ALA A 101 -7.65 4.45 -0.11
N SER A 102 -7.13 3.78 0.91
CA SER A 102 -7.56 3.97 2.29
C SER A 102 -7.25 5.37 2.83
N LEU A 103 -6.15 5.98 2.42
CA LEU A 103 -5.82 7.36 2.77
C LEU A 103 -6.78 8.35 2.10
N LEU A 104 -7.05 8.18 0.80
CA LEU A 104 -7.97 9.03 0.04
C LEU A 104 -9.42 8.93 0.53
N LEU A 105 -9.88 7.73 0.88
CA LEU A 105 -11.26 7.49 1.30
C LEU A 105 -11.57 7.94 2.74
N ARG A 106 -10.57 7.98 3.63
CA ARG A 106 -10.78 8.23 5.08
C ARG A 106 -10.29 9.57 5.58
N LEU A 107 -9.30 10.16 4.91
CA LEU A 107 -8.75 11.43 5.36
C LEU A 107 -9.57 12.61 4.86
N SER A 108 -9.59 13.68 5.64
CA SER A 108 -10.15 14.97 5.29
C SER A 108 -9.21 16.09 5.75
N GLY A 109 -9.46 17.32 5.30
CA GLY A 109 -8.68 18.49 5.71
C GLY A 109 -7.21 18.46 5.25
N GLU A 110 -6.31 18.85 6.14
CA GLU A 110 -4.90 19.04 5.81
C GLU A 110 -4.18 17.74 5.45
N GLN A 111 -4.45 16.63 6.17
CA GLN A 111 -3.82 15.35 5.87
C GLN A 111 -4.24 14.84 4.48
N HIS A 112 -5.52 15.01 4.12
CA HIS A 112 -6.01 14.70 2.77
C HIS A 112 -5.33 15.58 1.71
N ALA A 113 -5.21 16.89 1.94
CA ALA A 113 -4.51 17.79 1.04
C ALA A 113 -3.02 17.43 0.84
N ARG A 114 -2.36 16.90 1.88
CA ARG A 114 -0.98 16.37 1.76
C ARG A 114 -0.90 15.14 0.86
N VAL A 115 -1.89 14.24 0.93
CA VAL A 115 -1.99 13.08 0.02
C VAL A 115 -2.24 13.55 -1.41
N MET A 116 -3.19 14.46 -1.62
CA MET A 116 -3.50 15.00 -2.95
C MET A 116 -2.31 15.70 -3.60
N ARG A 117 -1.51 16.45 -2.83
CA ARG A 117 -0.28 17.09 -3.33
C ARG A 117 0.70 16.09 -3.95
N LYS A 118 0.80 14.87 -3.43
CA LYS A 118 1.68 13.82 -3.98
C LYS A 118 1.31 13.41 -5.41
N PHE A 119 0.05 13.57 -5.81
CA PHE A 119 -0.42 13.28 -7.17
C PHE A 119 -0.19 14.44 -8.15
N VAL A 120 0.04 15.65 -7.66
CA VAL A 120 0.34 16.84 -8.49
C VAL A 120 1.84 17.06 -8.65
N GLU A 121 2.65 16.55 -7.73
CA GLU A 121 4.12 16.61 -7.79
C GLU A 121 4.71 15.93 -9.04
N SER A 122 5.88 16.41 -9.50
CA SER A 122 6.67 15.79 -10.58
C SER A 122 5.90 15.57 -11.88
N ASN A 123 5.20 16.60 -12.37
CA ASN A 123 4.40 16.54 -13.61
C ASN A 123 3.40 15.38 -13.63
N TYR A 124 2.74 15.11 -12.49
CA TYR A 124 1.71 14.07 -12.37
C TYR A 124 2.23 12.63 -12.56
N GLU A 125 3.52 12.36 -12.34
CA GLU A 125 4.13 11.01 -12.46
C GLU A 125 3.34 9.91 -11.72
N LYS A 126 2.68 10.25 -10.60
CA LYS A 126 1.92 9.28 -9.79
C LYS A 126 0.57 8.95 -10.45
N VAL A 127 0.01 9.90 -11.20
CA VAL A 127 -1.19 9.69 -12.03
C VAL A 127 -0.83 8.85 -13.24
N ASP A 128 0.28 9.14 -13.92
CA ASP A 128 0.77 8.31 -15.02
C ASP A 128 0.96 6.85 -14.57
N ARG A 129 1.61 6.67 -13.41
CA ARG A 129 1.75 5.34 -12.81
C ARG A 129 0.42 4.67 -12.51
N LEU A 130 -0.59 5.42 -12.05
CA LEU A 130 -1.91 4.88 -11.78
C LEU A 130 -2.60 4.39 -13.07
N LEU A 131 -2.44 5.11 -14.18
CA LEU A 131 -2.94 4.70 -15.50
C LEU A 131 -2.22 3.43 -16.00
N GLU A 132 -0.90 3.36 -15.86
CA GLU A 132 -0.15 2.13 -16.18
C GLU A 132 -0.66 0.92 -15.39
N LEU A 133 -0.93 1.10 -14.09
CA LEU A 133 -1.49 0.05 -13.24
C LEU A 133 -2.89 -0.34 -13.70
N HIS A 134 -3.74 0.64 -13.99
CA HIS A 134 -5.08 0.40 -14.50
C HIS A 134 -5.05 -0.49 -15.75
N ASP A 135 -4.26 -0.12 -16.76
CA ASP A 135 -4.17 -0.87 -18.01
C ASP A 135 -3.62 -2.29 -17.80
N LYS A 136 -2.60 -2.43 -16.94
CA LYS A 136 -2.02 -3.72 -16.56
C LYS A 136 -3.07 -4.64 -15.92
N TYR A 137 -3.82 -4.16 -14.94
CA TYR A 137 -4.82 -4.97 -14.23
C TYR A 137 -6.07 -5.23 -15.08
N TYR A 138 -6.48 -4.26 -15.90
CA TYR A 138 -7.58 -4.41 -16.85
C TYR A 138 -7.27 -5.50 -17.89
N ALA A 139 -6.06 -5.51 -18.46
CA ALA A 139 -5.63 -6.56 -19.38
C ALA A 139 -5.59 -7.95 -18.72
N ARG A 140 -5.19 -8.03 -17.45
CA ARG A 140 -5.22 -9.29 -16.67
C ARG A 140 -6.66 -9.78 -16.46
N LEU A 141 -7.59 -8.88 -16.12
CA LEU A 141 -8.99 -9.21 -15.94
C LEU A 141 -9.61 -9.74 -17.24
N ALA A 142 -9.43 -9.01 -18.35
CA ALA A 142 -9.95 -9.44 -19.66
C ALA A 142 -9.36 -10.79 -20.12
N ALA A 143 -8.11 -11.10 -19.76
CA ALA A 143 -7.52 -12.41 -20.04
C ALA A 143 -8.12 -13.53 -19.17
N ALA A 144 -8.46 -13.24 -17.91
CA ALA A 144 -9.12 -14.19 -17.02
C ALA A 144 -10.56 -14.48 -17.47
N GLU A 145 -11.34 -13.44 -17.79
CA GLU A 145 -12.72 -13.56 -18.28
C GLU A 145 -12.79 -14.40 -19.58
N ARG A 146 -11.83 -14.22 -20.49
CA ARG A 146 -11.74 -15.06 -21.71
C ARG A 146 -11.45 -16.53 -21.41
N ARG A 147 -10.68 -16.83 -20.36
CA ARG A 147 -10.39 -18.22 -19.95
C ARG A 147 -11.63 -18.85 -19.32
N GLU A 148 -12.29 -18.14 -18.41
CA GLU A 148 -13.53 -18.60 -17.79
C GLU A 148 -14.62 -18.85 -18.83
N ALA A 149 -14.77 -17.96 -19.81
CA ALA A 149 -15.72 -18.15 -20.91
C ALA A 149 -15.38 -19.35 -21.81
N ALA A 150 -14.10 -19.69 -21.97
CA ALA A 150 -13.66 -20.85 -22.74
C ALA A 150 -13.80 -22.17 -21.97
N GLU A 151 -13.71 -22.15 -20.64
CA GLU A 151 -13.96 -23.31 -19.78
C GLU A 151 -15.46 -23.59 -19.59
N ALA A 152 -16.31 -22.57 -19.75
CA ALA A 152 -17.76 -22.69 -19.68
C ALA A 152 -18.44 -23.12 -21.01
N ALA A 153 -17.67 -23.24 -22.09
CA ALA A 153 -18.13 -23.63 -23.43
C ALA A 153 -17.73 -25.07 -23.78
#